data_AF-A0A841D5Q1-F1
#
_entry.id   AF-A0A841D5Q1-F1
#
_cell.length_a   1.000
_cell.length_b   1.000
_cell.length_c   1.000
_cell.angle_alpha   90.00
_cell.angle_beta   90.00
_cell.angle_gamma   90.00
#
_symmetry.space_group_name_H-M   'P 1'
#
loop_
_entity.id
_entity.type
_entity.pdbx_description
1 polymer ?
#
loop_
_entity_poly.entity_id
_entity_poly.type
_entity_poly.pdbx_seq_one_letter_code
_entity_poly.pdbx_strand_id
1 'polypeptide(L)'
;MKKILTLAGVALLTAGCQLGQTPQPSPPAQSAQPASSRPPSSPSAAASLPADQVIGSREITGNNWYKVRIDLYSLQRQDKLITVNFAATVLEHDRASGWDVRDTFSAVPSDTPTVDGVYLVDTKNAKKHLAATDAEGRCLCSSGLVEIDTDKTVVFSATFAAPPADVATMDVFIPRAGTFKNVPLG
;
A
#
# COMPACT_ATOMS: atom_id res chain seq x y z
N MET A 1 52.49 7.03 -22.75
CA MET A 1 53.47 6.27 -23.55
C MET A 1 53.23 4.78 -23.34
N LYS A 2 53.13 4.03 -24.45
CA LYS A 2 52.66 2.64 -24.58
C LYS A 2 53.27 1.65 -23.57
N LYS A 3 52.44 0.75 -23.02
CA LYS A 3 52.78 -0.68 -22.88
C LYS A 3 51.57 -1.52 -23.27
N ILE A 4 51.70 -2.14 -24.44
CA ILE A 4 50.84 -3.21 -24.97
C ILE A 4 51.24 -4.49 -24.24
N LEU A 5 50.27 -5.24 -23.72
CA LEU A 5 50.46 -6.63 -23.33
C LEU A 5 49.33 -7.44 -23.98
N THR A 6 49.71 -8.38 -24.84
CA THR A 6 48.84 -9.35 -25.49
C THR A 6 49.40 -10.74 -25.17
N LEU A 7 48.58 -11.65 -24.65
CA LEU A 7 48.71 -13.12 -24.68
C LEU A 7 47.30 -13.67 -24.30
N ALA A 8 46.50 -14.22 -25.22
CA ALA A 8 46.32 -15.66 -25.47
C ALA A 8 46.24 -16.50 -24.18
N GLY A 9 45.20 -17.24 -23.79
CA GLY A 9 44.00 -17.79 -24.45
C GLY A 9 43.90 -19.26 -24.05
N VAL A 10 42.81 -19.73 -23.41
CA VAL A 10 42.44 -21.18 -23.33
C VAL A 10 40.93 -21.30 -23.11
N ALA A 11 40.26 -22.06 -23.98
CA ALA A 11 38.87 -22.51 -23.86
C ALA A 11 38.83 -23.91 -23.24
N LEU A 12 37.81 -24.22 -22.42
CA LEU A 12 37.49 -25.57 -21.97
C LEU A 12 35.98 -25.77 -22.00
N LEU A 13 35.53 -26.46 -23.07
CA LEU A 13 34.23 -27.12 -23.17
C LEU A 13 34.31 -28.46 -22.45
N THR A 14 33.35 -28.78 -21.58
CA THR A 14 33.14 -30.16 -21.12
C THR A 14 31.68 -30.56 -21.35
N ALA A 15 31.49 -31.32 -22.42
CA ALA A 15 30.34 -32.21 -22.60
C ALA A 15 30.77 -33.60 -22.10
N GLY A 16 29.94 -34.26 -21.31
CA GLY A 16 30.17 -35.62 -20.82
C GLY A 16 28.86 -36.33 -20.55
N CYS A 17 28.42 -37.12 -21.53
CA CYS A 17 27.41 -38.17 -21.36
C CYS A 17 28.08 -39.42 -20.78
N GLN A 18 27.43 -40.13 -19.84
CA GLN A 18 27.68 -41.55 -19.65
C GLN A 18 26.36 -42.30 -19.44
N LEU A 19 26.09 -43.21 -20.39
CA LEU A 19 25.02 -44.20 -20.40
C LEU A 19 25.31 -45.32 -19.38
N GLY A 20 24.27 -45.77 -18.67
CA GLY A 20 24.31 -46.98 -17.84
C GLY A 20 22.94 -47.30 -17.24
N GLN A 21 22.10 -48.03 -17.98
CA GLN A 21 20.84 -48.62 -17.50
C GLN A 21 21.08 -50.07 -17.06
N THR A 22 20.62 -50.42 -15.86
CA THR A 22 20.01 -51.73 -15.59
C THR A 22 18.98 -51.59 -14.44
N PRO A 23 17.86 -52.32 -14.46
CA PRO A 23 16.67 -52.04 -13.66
C PRO A 23 16.59 -52.89 -12.39
N GLN A 24 16.11 -52.31 -11.28
CA GLN A 24 15.74 -53.04 -10.06
C GLN A 24 14.55 -52.36 -9.34
N PRO A 25 13.79 -53.07 -8.47
CA PRO A 25 12.34 -53.15 -8.53
C PRO A 25 11.68 -52.18 -7.54
N SER A 26 10.49 -51.68 -7.88
CA SER A 26 9.63 -50.92 -6.96
C SER A 26 9.06 -51.83 -5.88
N PRO A 27 9.06 -51.41 -4.60
CA PRO A 27 7.81 -50.95 -3.95
C PRO A 27 8.04 -49.92 -2.80
N PRO A 28 6.99 -49.50 -2.07
CA PRO A 28 5.89 -48.61 -2.45
C PRO A 28 6.05 -47.19 -1.88
N ALA A 29 5.19 -46.28 -2.33
CA ALA A 29 5.13 -44.88 -1.93
C ALA A 29 4.79 -44.67 -0.44
N GLN A 30 5.56 -43.83 0.25
CA GLN A 30 5.04 -42.69 1.05
C GLN A 30 6.20 -41.97 1.76
N SER A 31 6.44 -40.72 1.36
CA SER A 31 6.91 -39.66 2.26
C SER A 31 6.62 -38.34 1.56
N ALA A 32 5.60 -37.66 2.07
CA ALA A 32 5.20 -36.34 1.64
C ALA A 32 6.34 -35.36 1.98
N GLN A 33 6.91 -34.71 0.97
CA GLN A 33 7.66 -33.48 1.18
C GLN A 33 6.67 -32.37 1.57
N PRO A 34 6.98 -31.53 2.57
CA PRO A 34 6.19 -30.33 2.81
C PRO A 34 6.41 -29.36 1.65
N ALA A 35 5.36 -29.19 0.84
CA ALA A 35 5.28 -28.07 -0.08
C ALA A 35 5.40 -26.78 0.72
N SER A 36 6.40 -25.96 0.39
CA SER A 36 6.50 -24.59 0.86
C SER A 36 5.21 -23.86 0.50
N SER A 37 4.36 -23.66 1.50
CA SER A 37 3.21 -22.78 1.41
C SER A 37 3.74 -21.34 1.36
N ARG A 38 3.83 -20.81 0.14
CA ARG A 38 3.80 -19.38 -0.10
C ARG A 38 2.56 -18.83 0.63
N PRO A 39 2.67 -17.85 1.54
CA PRO A 39 1.49 -17.30 2.18
C PRO A 39 0.59 -16.72 1.07
N PRO A 40 -0.71 -17.04 1.06
CA PRO A 40 -1.62 -16.38 0.15
C PRO A 40 -1.60 -14.89 0.49
N SER A 41 -1.30 -14.06 -0.51
CA SER A 41 -1.68 -12.65 -0.51
C SER A 41 -3.21 -12.59 -0.57
N SER A 42 -3.85 -12.85 0.58
CA SER A 42 -5.26 -12.58 0.74
C SER A 42 -5.44 -11.07 0.69
N PRO A 43 -6.45 -10.55 -0.02
CA PRO A 43 -6.89 -9.18 0.22
C PRO A 43 -7.23 -9.12 1.71
N SER A 44 -6.58 -8.20 2.43
CA SER A 44 -6.93 -7.92 3.81
C SER A 44 -8.44 -7.72 3.82
N ALA A 45 -9.16 -8.63 4.48
CA ALA A 45 -10.57 -8.46 4.74
C ALA A 45 -10.75 -7.03 5.26
N ALA A 46 -11.62 -6.27 4.61
CA ALA A 46 -11.93 -4.92 5.02
C ALA A 46 -12.23 -4.96 6.52
N ALA A 47 -11.29 -4.47 7.33
CA ALA A 47 -11.55 -4.23 8.72
C ALA A 47 -12.65 -3.16 8.70
N SER A 48 -13.89 -3.57 8.94
CA SER A 48 -15.01 -2.65 9.04
C SER A 48 -14.77 -1.82 10.29
N LEU A 49 -14.18 -0.64 10.10
CA LEU A 49 -14.04 0.34 11.17
C LEU A 49 -15.45 0.77 11.56
N PRO A 50 -15.78 0.75 12.86
CA PRO A 50 -17.14 1.00 13.30
C PRO A 50 -17.52 2.46 13.02
N ALA A 51 -18.75 2.67 12.53
CA ALA A 51 -19.21 3.96 12.01
C ALA A 51 -19.30 5.07 13.06
N ASP A 52 -19.33 4.70 14.34
CA ASP A 52 -19.29 5.58 15.51
C ASP A 52 -17.93 6.27 15.71
N GLN A 53 -16.88 5.86 14.99
CA GLN A 53 -15.55 6.47 15.05
C GLN A 53 -15.28 7.49 13.93
N VAL A 54 -16.28 7.83 13.10
CA VAL A 54 -16.16 8.85 12.06
C VAL A 54 -16.17 10.23 12.70
N ILE A 55 -15.08 10.98 12.54
CA ILE A 55 -14.88 12.32 13.12
C ILE A 55 -15.08 13.45 12.11
N GLY A 56 -15.23 13.11 10.82
CA GLY A 56 -15.53 14.07 9.78
C GLY A 56 -15.89 13.38 8.48
N SER A 57 -16.83 13.97 7.75
CA SER A 57 -17.25 13.48 6.44
C SER A 57 -17.21 14.60 5.42
N ARG A 58 -16.77 14.30 4.19
CA ARG A 58 -16.72 15.24 3.07
C ARG A 58 -17.06 14.54 1.78
N GLU A 59 -17.86 15.18 0.94
CA GLU A 59 -18.08 14.71 -0.43
C GLU A 59 -17.03 15.31 -1.36
N ILE A 60 -16.51 14.49 -2.26
CA ILE A 60 -15.67 14.89 -3.38
C ILE A 60 -16.39 14.58 -4.68
N THR A 61 -16.36 15.55 -5.59
CA THR A 61 -16.86 15.40 -6.95
C THR A 61 -15.67 15.56 -7.90
N GLY A 62 -15.58 14.74 -8.94
CA GLY A 62 -14.67 14.98 -10.05
C GLY A 62 -15.46 15.25 -11.31
N ASN A 63 -15.26 16.43 -11.91
CA ASN A 63 -15.81 16.90 -13.19
C ASN A 63 -17.20 16.36 -13.56
N ASN A 64 -18.11 16.23 -12.58
CA ASN A 64 -19.46 15.66 -12.69
C ASN A 64 -19.57 14.18 -13.11
N TRP A 65 -18.47 13.42 -13.16
CA TRP A 65 -18.47 12.00 -13.55
C TRP A 65 -18.48 11.04 -12.35
N TYR A 66 -18.15 11.52 -11.15
CA TYR A 66 -18.34 10.75 -9.92
C TYR A 66 -18.61 11.64 -8.71
N LYS A 67 -19.29 11.05 -7.72
CA LYS A 67 -19.47 11.59 -6.37
C LYS A 67 -19.08 10.53 -5.35
N VAL A 68 -18.17 10.88 -4.45
CA VAL A 68 -17.64 9.97 -3.43
C VAL A 68 -17.70 10.67 -2.08
N ARG A 69 -18.18 9.97 -1.06
CA ARG A 69 -18.13 10.42 0.33
C ARG A 69 -16.87 9.87 1.00
N ILE A 70 -16.10 10.76 1.61
CA ILE A 70 -14.90 10.46 2.39
C ILE A 70 -15.23 10.61 3.86
N ASP A 71 -15.16 9.52 4.61
CA ASP A 71 -15.31 9.50 6.06
C ASP A 71 -13.94 9.33 6.71
N LEU A 72 -13.50 10.30 7.50
CA LEU A 72 -12.27 10.24 8.28
C LEU A 72 -12.56 9.65 9.66
N TYR A 73 -11.74 8.68 10.07
CA TYR A 73 -11.77 8.11 11.43
C TYR A 73 -10.75 8.79 12.34
N SER A 74 -10.94 8.66 13.66
CA SER A 74 -9.95 9.08 14.66
C SER A 74 -8.57 8.49 14.39
N LEU A 75 -7.53 9.31 14.59
CA LEU A 75 -6.15 8.88 14.42
C LEU A 75 -5.80 7.84 15.47
N GLN A 76 -5.17 6.76 15.02
CA GLN A 76 -4.79 5.64 15.89
C GLN A 76 -3.31 5.76 16.24
N ARG A 77 -3.00 6.29 17.44
CA ARG A 77 -1.63 6.36 17.93
C ARG A 77 -1.19 5.01 18.51
N GLN A 78 -0.06 4.52 18.04
CA GLN A 78 0.57 3.28 18.48
C GLN A 78 2.05 3.57 18.70
N ASP A 79 2.41 3.89 19.95
CA ASP A 79 3.76 4.30 20.36
C ASP A 79 4.34 5.45 19.51
N LYS A 80 5.28 5.08 18.61
CA LYS A 80 6.04 5.98 17.74
C LYS A 80 5.38 6.18 16.38
N LEU A 81 4.24 5.54 16.14
CA LEU A 81 3.50 5.60 14.89
C LEU A 81 2.09 6.12 15.11
N ILE A 82 1.53 6.73 14.08
CA ILE A 82 0.12 7.07 13.98
C ILE A 82 -0.39 6.52 12.66
N THR A 83 -1.56 5.89 12.69
CA THR A 83 -2.26 5.47 11.47
C THR A 83 -3.50 6.33 11.25
N VAL A 84 -3.58 6.93 10.06
CA VAL A 84 -4.80 7.54 9.53
C VAL A 84 -5.60 6.44 8.86
N ASN A 85 -6.88 6.32 9.20
CA ASN A 85 -7.82 5.55 8.41
C ASN A 85 -8.92 6.46 7.89
N PHE A 86 -9.33 6.26 6.64
CA PHE A 86 -10.49 6.91 6.06
C PHE A 86 -11.20 5.97 5.10
N ALA A 87 -12.51 6.09 4.98
CA ALA A 87 -13.31 5.32 4.04
C ALA A 87 -13.73 6.19 2.85
N ALA A 88 -13.72 5.60 1.66
CA ALA A 88 -14.39 6.19 0.49
C ALA A 88 -15.61 5.35 0.16
N THR A 89 -16.78 5.99 0.13
CA THR A 89 -18.04 5.40 -0.34
C THR A 89 -18.42 6.03 -1.67
N VAL A 90 -18.53 5.23 -2.73
CA VAL A 90 -18.96 5.73 -4.04
C VAL A 90 -20.47 5.94 -4.02
N LEU A 91 -20.91 7.18 -4.21
CA LEU A 91 -22.32 7.53 -4.25
C LEU A 91 -22.84 7.47 -5.69
N GLU A 92 -22.03 7.93 -6.65
CA GLU A 92 -22.38 7.99 -8.07
C GLU A 92 -21.10 7.85 -8.91
N HIS A 93 -21.15 7.14 -10.04
CA HIS A 93 -20.13 7.18 -11.11
C HIS A 93 -20.75 6.92 -12.49
N ASP A 94 -20.11 7.40 -13.56
CA ASP A 94 -20.59 7.26 -14.95
C ASP A 94 -19.90 6.12 -15.74
N ARG A 95 -18.89 5.47 -15.17
CA ARG A 95 -18.12 4.42 -15.86
C ARG A 95 -18.74 3.04 -15.71
N ALA A 96 -18.59 2.21 -16.74
CA ALA A 96 -19.01 0.81 -16.70
C ALA A 96 -18.19 -0.03 -15.70
N SER A 97 -16.95 0.36 -15.43
CA SER A 97 -16.02 -0.39 -14.60
C SER A 97 -15.90 0.12 -13.17
N GLY A 98 -16.77 1.03 -12.73
CA GLY A 98 -16.68 1.61 -11.38
C GLY A 98 -15.87 2.91 -11.32
N TRP A 99 -15.78 3.49 -10.12
CA TRP A 99 -14.91 4.64 -9.87
C TRP A 99 -13.45 4.20 -9.79
N ASP A 100 -12.62 4.78 -10.66
CA ASP A 100 -11.18 4.57 -10.65
C ASP A 100 -10.51 5.47 -9.59
N VAL A 101 -10.11 4.85 -8.47
CA VAL A 101 -9.50 5.57 -7.35
C VAL A 101 -8.00 5.82 -7.53
N ARG A 102 -7.35 5.19 -8.52
CA ARG A 102 -5.88 5.10 -8.69
C ARG A 102 -5.12 6.35 -8.25
N ASP A 103 -5.18 7.44 -9.00
CA ASP A 103 -4.39 8.63 -8.68
C ASP A 103 -5.09 9.61 -7.73
N THR A 104 -6.28 9.25 -7.21
CA THR A 104 -7.11 10.15 -6.40
C THR A 104 -6.41 10.57 -5.12
N PHE A 105 -5.70 9.64 -4.48
CA PHE A 105 -5.06 9.85 -3.18
C PHE A 105 -3.52 9.78 -3.21
N SER A 106 -2.93 9.63 -4.40
CA SER A 106 -1.48 9.59 -4.56
C SER A 106 -0.88 11.00 -4.56
N ALA A 107 0.36 11.12 -4.07
CA ALA A 107 1.13 12.36 -4.17
C ALA A 107 1.60 12.61 -5.62
N VAL A 108 1.96 11.54 -6.32
CA VAL A 108 2.43 11.54 -7.71
C VAL A 108 1.72 10.40 -8.46
N PRO A 109 1.14 10.65 -9.65
CA PRO A 109 0.55 9.59 -10.48
C PRO A 109 1.57 8.48 -10.80
N SER A 110 1.14 7.23 -10.74
CA SER A 110 2.01 6.08 -11.04
C SER A 110 1.25 4.82 -11.45
N ASP A 111 1.96 3.84 -12.01
CA ASP A 111 1.37 2.55 -12.40
C ASP A 111 0.97 1.69 -11.19
N THR A 112 1.54 1.97 -10.02
CA THR A 112 1.24 1.31 -8.74
C THR A 112 0.86 2.36 -7.69
N PRO A 113 -0.30 3.00 -7.86
CA PRO A 113 -0.65 4.15 -7.05
C PRO A 113 -0.92 3.74 -5.60
N THR A 114 -0.61 4.68 -4.71
CA THR A 114 -0.72 4.50 -3.26
C THR A 114 -1.45 5.68 -2.64
N VAL A 115 -1.64 5.64 -1.32
CA VAL A 115 -2.29 6.72 -0.55
C VAL A 115 -1.25 7.70 0.04
N ASP A 116 -0.06 7.77 -0.55
CA ASP A 116 1.06 8.61 -0.10
C ASP A 116 0.82 10.13 -0.24
N GLY A 117 -0.25 10.54 -0.91
CA GLY A 117 -0.70 11.94 -0.96
C GLY A 117 -1.34 12.43 0.34
N VAL A 118 -1.73 11.52 1.23
CA VAL A 118 -2.23 11.85 2.57
C VAL A 118 -1.07 12.31 3.45
N TYR A 119 -1.27 13.40 4.19
CA TYR A 119 -0.27 13.89 5.14
C TYR A 119 -0.88 14.47 6.39
N LEU A 120 -0.08 14.48 7.46
CA LEU A 120 -0.44 15.15 8.71
C LEU A 120 0.31 16.47 8.85
N VAL A 121 -0.30 17.44 9.52
CA VAL A 121 0.36 18.68 9.94
C VAL A 121 0.26 18.81 11.46
N ASP A 122 1.41 18.79 12.10
CA ASP A 122 1.59 19.21 13.48
C ASP A 122 1.67 20.74 13.51
N THR A 123 0.54 21.38 13.76
CA THR A 123 0.45 22.85 13.80
C THR A 123 1.19 23.43 15.00
N LYS A 124 1.30 22.68 16.11
CA LYS A 124 2.01 23.09 17.32
C LYS A 124 3.52 23.18 17.09
N ASN A 125 4.09 22.24 16.33
CA ASN A 125 5.53 22.19 16.04
C ASN A 125 5.89 22.61 14.59
N ALA A 126 4.93 23.18 13.84
CA ALA A 126 5.10 23.61 12.45
C ALA A 126 5.72 22.54 11.53
N LYS A 127 5.27 21.29 11.66
CA LYS A 127 5.86 20.13 10.97
C LYS A 127 4.85 19.39 10.09
N LYS A 128 5.22 19.15 8.83
CA LYS A 128 4.50 18.23 7.93
C LYS A 128 5.05 16.81 8.10
N HIS A 129 4.16 15.84 8.25
CA HIS A 129 4.50 14.41 8.31
C HIS A 129 3.97 13.75 7.03
N LEU A 130 4.88 13.16 6.26
CA LEU A 130 4.55 12.32 5.11
C LEU A 130 4.38 10.88 5.55
N ALA A 131 3.68 10.08 4.75
CA ALA A 131 3.54 8.66 5.01
C ALA A 131 4.93 8.01 5.15
N ALA A 132 5.07 7.16 6.16
CA ALA A 132 6.30 6.41 6.40
C ALA A 132 6.55 5.45 5.24
N THR A 133 7.81 5.12 5.00
CA THR A 133 8.22 4.15 4.00
C THR A 133 8.97 2.98 4.64
N ASP A 134 8.92 1.82 4.00
CA ASP A 134 9.75 0.67 4.37
C ASP A 134 11.20 0.84 3.87
N ALA A 135 12.03 -0.17 4.14
CA ALA A 135 13.44 -0.18 3.76
C ALA A 135 13.66 -0.16 2.23
N GLU A 136 12.65 -0.57 1.46
CA GLU A 136 12.66 -0.56 0.00
C GLU A 136 12.07 0.76 -0.57
N GLY A 137 11.67 1.70 0.29
CA GLY A 137 11.09 2.98 -0.10
C GLY A 137 9.61 2.91 -0.46
N ARG A 138 8.91 1.81 -0.18
CA ARG A 138 7.47 1.68 -0.43
C ARG A 138 6.68 2.31 0.69
N CYS A 139 5.59 2.99 0.35
CA CYS A 139 4.70 3.60 1.32
C CYS A 139 4.11 2.55 2.28
N LEU A 140 4.16 2.84 3.58
CA LEU A 140 3.37 2.15 4.60
C LEU A 140 1.94 2.69 4.59
N CYS A 141 1.26 2.47 3.48
CA CYS A 141 -0.11 2.88 3.24
C CYS A 141 -0.80 1.90 2.29
N SER A 142 -2.11 2.05 2.15
CA SER A 142 -2.87 1.29 1.15
C SER A 142 -2.31 1.49 -0.26
N SER A 143 -2.26 0.40 -1.00
CA SER A 143 -1.76 0.33 -2.39
C SER A 143 -2.66 -0.60 -3.21
N GLY A 144 -2.37 -0.75 -4.50
CA GLY A 144 -3.17 -1.61 -5.38
C GLY A 144 -4.60 -1.09 -5.50
N LEU A 145 -4.73 0.24 -5.61
CA LEU A 145 -6.00 0.96 -5.64
C LEU A 145 -6.89 0.43 -6.78
N VAL A 146 -8.14 0.13 -6.41
CA VAL A 146 -9.10 -0.66 -7.19
C VAL A 146 -10.17 0.19 -7.86
N GLU A 147 -10.88 -0.40 -8.80
CA GLU A 147 -12.19 0.09 -9.23
C GLU A 147 -13.24 -0.19 -8.14
N ILE A 148 -14.00 0.84 -7.76
CA ILE A 148 -15.01 0.75 -6.70
C ILE A 148 -16.40 1.02 -7.29
N ASP A 149 -17.30 0.04 -7.20
CA ASP A 149 -18.69 0.19 -7.66
C ASP A 149 -19.49 1.14 -6.77
N THR A 150 -20.61 1.65 -7.32
CA THR A 150 -21.60 2.42 -6.56
C THR A 150 -22.07 1.67 -5.30
N ASP A 151 -22.31 2.43 -4.23
CA ASP A 151 -22.70 1.96 -2.88
C ASP A 151 -21.66 1.04 -2.20
N LYS A 152 -20.47 0.89 -2.78
CA LYS A 152 -19.36 0.20 -2.12
C LYS A 152 -18.52 1.19 -1.31
N THR A 153 -18.04 0.68 -0.19
CA THR A 153 -17.13 1.39 0.70
C THR A 153 -15.81 0.64 0.79
N VAL A 154 -14.70 1.36 0.61
CA VAL A 154 -13.35 0.86 0.81
C VAL A 154 -12.65 1.69 1.87
N VAL A 155 -11.97 1.03 2.80
CA VAL A 155 -11.15 1.68 3.84
C VAL A 155 -9.71 1.77 3.34
N PHE A 156 -9.14 2.97 3.43
CA PHE A 156 -7.75 3.26 3.16
C PHE A 156 -7.02 3.61 4.46
N SER A 157 -5.73 3.33 4.47
CA SER A 157 -4.83 3.60 5.59
C SER A 157 -3.53 4.24 5.12
N ALA A 158 -2.95 5.08 5.98
CA ALA A 158 -1.58 5.58 5.86
C ALA A 158 -0.94 5.71 7.24
N THR A 159 0.30 5.25 7.39
CA THR A 159 1.04 5.28 8.65
C THR A 159 2.11 6.36 8.63
N PHE A 160 2.28 7.05 9.76
CA PHE A 160 3.16 8.20 9.93
C PHE A 160 4.00 8.04 11.20
N ALA A 161 5.16 8.69 11.25
CA ALA A 161 5.84 8.90 12.52
C ALA A 161 4.98 9.79 13.45
N ALA A 162 4.80 9.37 14.69
CA ALA A 162 4.04 10.11 15.69
C ALA A 162 4.73 11.46 16.01
N PRO A 163 3.96 12.52 16.29
CA PRO A 163 4.50 13.76 16.83
C PRO A 163 4.96 13.55 18.28
N PRO A 164 5.63 14.55 18.90
CA PRO A 164 5.91 14.54 20.34
C PRO A 164 4.68 14.19 21.21
N ALA A 165 4.93 13.63 22.40
CA ALA A 165 3.87 13.11 23.27
C ALA A 165 2.90 14.20 23.79
N ASP A 166 3.33 15.46 23.79
CA ASP A 166 2.55 16.63 24.21
C ASP A 166 1.70 17.23 23.08
N VAL A 167 1.67 16.62 21.89
CA VAL A 167 0.76 16.97 20.80
C VAL A 167 -0.51 16.14 20.96
N ALA A 168 -1.65 16.82 21.11
CA ALA A 168 -2.95 16.17 21.32
C ALA A 168 -3.79 16.05 20.04
N THR A 169 -3.56 16.94 19.07
CA THR A 169 -4.28 16.98 17.80
C THR A 169 -3.33 17.23 16.63
N MET A 170 -3.73 16.78 15.45
CA MET A 170 -3.06 17.09 14.18
C MET A 170 -4.09 17.46 13.13
N ASP A 171 -3.67 18.20 12.11
CA ASP A 171 -4.50 18.35 10.90
C ASP A 171 -4.23 17.16 9.96
N VAL A 172 -5.28 16.60 9.37
CA VAL A 172 -5.20 15.53 8.36
C VAL A 172 -5.54 16.12 7.01
N PHE A 173 -4.65 16.02 6.04
CA PHE A 173 -4.95 16.34 4.66
C PHE A 173 -5.17 15.05 3.86
N ILE A 174 -6.31 14.99 3.17
CA ILE A 174 -6.62 13.96 2.20
C ILE A 174 -6.77 14.63 0.84
N PRO A 175 -6.05 14.20 -0.21
CA PRO A 175 -6.22 14.74 -1.56
C PRO A 175 -7.70 14.78 -1.96
N ARG A 176 -8.10 15.89 -2.61
CA ARG A 176 -9.48 16.22 -3.01
C ARG A 176 -10.48 16.47 -1.88
N ALA A 177 -10.39 15.79 -0.74
CA ALA A 177 -11.24 16.07 0.42
C ALA A 177 -10.74 17.29 1.23
N GLY A 178 -9.47 17.67 1.07
CA GLY A 178 -8.87 18.82 1.73
C GLY A 178 -8.42 18.50 3.16
N THR A 179 -8.38 19.52 4.01
CA THR A 179 -7.87 19.38 5.39
C THR A 179 -9.01 19.24 6.40
N PHE A 180 -8.91 18.19 7.22
CA PHE A 180 -9.64 18.02 8.47
C PHE A 180 -8.78 18.59 9.61
N LYS A 181 -9.32 19.56 10.34
CA LYS A 181 -8.57 20.32 11.34
C LYS A 181 -8.72 19.73 12.73
N ASN A 182 -7.68 19.87 13.56
CA ASN A 182 -7.71 19.53 14.99
C ASN A 182 -8.18 18.09 15.28
N VAL A 183 -7.72 17.14 14.47
CA VAL A 183 -8.09 15.74 14.63
C VAL A 183 -7.40 15.16 15.87
N PRO A 184 -8.14 14.58 16.83
CA PRO A 184 -7.55 13.97 18.02
C PRO A 184 -6.62 12.81 17.67
N LEU A 185 -5.48 12.77 18.34
CA LEU A 185 -4.64 11.57 18.42
C LEU A 185 -5.27 10.68 19.49
N GLY A 186 -5.88 9.56 19.09
CA GLY A 186 -6.51 8.60 20.01
C GLY A 186 -5.54 7.98 20.99
#